data_AF-A0A418YA71-F1
#
_entry.id   AF-A0A418YA71-F1
#
_cell.length_a   1.000
_cell.length_b   1.000
_cell.length_c   1.000
_cell.angle_alpha   90.00
_cell.angle_beta   90.00
_cell.angle_gamma   90.00
#
_symmetry.space_group_name_H-M   'P 1'
#
loop_
_entity.id
_entity.type
_entity.pdbx_description
1 polymer ?
#
loop_
_entity_poly.entity_id
_entity_poly.type
_entity_poly.pdbx_seq_one_letter_code
_entity_poly.pdbx_strand_id
1 'polypeptide(L)'
;MHSDVKILAGKVTEHGPFSSAINKQVITEPVWVSETGLSNDQQADKRFHGGPERALHYYPQEHYQAWLKQYPAHPKMRISGFGENISGLGFTEQNLAIGDIFQLGGAQLQISQPRSPCFKLNHRFEIANLALQMQMTGRCGWFFRVLQPGWVKPNDSLTLIQRSDYQLMLWQVLQSAYLEPFDKKTLKCWINDPYLADNWRKKACQRLQTGKIENWNDRLFGQSAFG
;
A
#
# COMPACT_ATOMS: atom_id res chain seq x y z
N MET A 1 -2.48 -17.92 -9.39
CA MET A 1 -1.10 -17.53 -9.02
C MET A 1 -0.97 -17.62 -7.50
N HIS A 2 0.20 -17.99 -6.97
CA HIS A 2 0.40 -18.27 -5.55
C HIS A 2 1.75 -17.70 -5.09
N SER A 3 1.83 -17.24 -3.84
CA SER A 3 3.04 -16.68 -3.23
C SER A 3 3.13 -17.04 -1.76
N ASP A 4 4.31 -17.52 -1.34
CA ASP A 4 4.66 -17.58 0.07
C ASP A 4 4.88 -16.17 0.61
N VAL A 5 4.17 -15.83 1.70
CA VAL A 5 4.21 -14.48 2.27
C VAL A 5 4.66 -14.49 3.73
N LYS A 6 5.28 -13.39 4.14
CA LYS A 6 5.44 -13.04 5.55
C LYS A 6 4.26 -12.18 5.98
N ILE A 7 3.63 -12.56 7.09
CA ILE A 7 2.54 -11.80 7.70
C ILE A 7 3.08 -11.08 8.92
N LEU A 8 2.81 -9.77 8.99
CA LEU A 8 3.46 -8.81 9.86
C LEU A 8 2.41 -8.00 10.63
N ALA A 9 2.61 -7.89 11.94
CA ALA A 9 1.79 -7.06 12.82
C ALA A 9 2.67 -6.26 13.78
N GLY A 10 2.19 -5.10 14.22
CA GLY A 10 2.91 -4.23 15.14
C GLY A 10 1.98 -3.43 16.04
N LYS A 11 2.48 -3.08 17.22
CA LYS A 11 1.85 -2.09 18.09
C LYS A 11 2.32 -0.69 17.71
N VAL A 12 1.53 0.33 18.01
CA VAL A 12 1.97 1.72 17.85
C VAL A 12 3.13 1.98 18.80
N THR A 13 4.21 2.52 18.25
CA THR A 13 5.37 3.00 19.00
C THR A 13 5.62 4.47 18.65
N GLU A 14 6.15 5.22 19.62
CA GLU A 14 6.59 6.60 19.41
C GLU A 14 7.90 6.64 18.60
N HIS A 15 7.97 7.57 17.65
CA HIS A 15 9.11 7.82 16.77
C HIS A 15 9.41 9.32 16.71
N GLY A 16 9.93 9.87 17.81
CA GLY A 16 10.13 11.32 17.95
C GLY A 16 8.78 12.05 17.94
N PRO A 17 8.53 13.00 17.02
CA PRO A 17 7.29 13.78 17.00
C PRO A 17 6.05 13.01 16.46
N PHE A 18 6.18 11.74 16.07
CA PHE A 18 5.08 10.97 15.47
C PHE A 18 4.88 9.60 16.11
N SER A 19 3.63 9.15 16.21
CA SER A 19 3.27 7.78 16.57
C SER A 19 2.94 6.94 15.33
N SER A 20 3.46 5.70 15.25
CA SER A 20 3.16 4.78 14.16
C SER A 20 3.38 3.31 14.55
N ALA A 21 2.61 2.38 13.97
CA ALA A 21 2.84 0.94 14.09
C ALA A 21 3.69 0.38 12.94
N ILE A 22 4.58 1.21 12.39
CA ILE A 22 5.36 0.90 11.19
C ILE A 22 6.45 -0.16 11.46
N ASN A 23 6.83 -0.39 12.72
CA ASN A 23 7.79 -1.42 13.10
C ASN A 23 7.11 -2.77 13.36
N LYS A 24 6.59 -3.39 12.30
CA LYS A 24 5.89 -4.68 12.41
C LYS A 24 6.87 -5.85 12.51
N GLN A 25 6.47 -6.89 13.23
CA GLN A 25 7.18 -8.15 13.40
C GLN A 25 6.40 -9.28 12.73
N VAL A 26 7.11 -10.34 12.32
CA VAL A 26 6.47 -11.54 11.77
C VAL A 26 5.61 -12.17 12.86
N ILE A 27 4.37 -12.50 12.54
CA ILE A 27 3.48 -13.20 13.48
C ILE A 27 4.03 -14.60 13.75
N THR A 28 3.99 -15.03 15.00
CA THR A 28 4.38 -16.38 15.42
C THR A 28 3.20 -17.26 15.77
N GLU A 29 2.01 -16.66 15.91
CA GLU A 29 0.76 -17.31 16.30
C GLU A 29 -0.35 -16.94 15.32
N PRO A 30 -1.43 -17.75 15.22
CA PRO A 30 -2.60 -17.40 14.45
C PRO A 30 -3.20 -16.05 14.85
N VAL A 31 -3.65 -15.28 13.87
CA VAL A 31 -4.22 -13.95 14.03
C VAL A 31 -5.54 -13.83 13.28
N TRP A 32 -6.49 -13.10 13.86
CA TRP A 32 -7.76 -12.83 13.20
C TRP A 32 -7.62 -11.61 12.29
N VAL A 33 -7.99 -11.77 11.01
CA VAL A 33 -8.16 -10.68 10.05
C VAL A 33 -9.61 -10.20 10.15
N SER A 34 -9.82 -9.01 10.69
CA SER A 34 -11.12 -8.31 10.69
C SER A 34 -11.29 -7.45 9.45
N GLU A 35 -12.48 -6.89 9.25
CA GLU A 35 -12.77 -5.91 8.19
C GLU A 35 -11.80 -4.70 8.18
N THR A 36 -11.19 -4.38 9.33
CA THR A 36 -10.31 -3.21 9.48
C THR A 36 -8.84 -3.55 9.65
N GLY A 37 -8.47 -4.84 9.58
CA GLY A 37 -7.08 -5.31 9.69
C GLY A 37 -6.87 -6.43 10.71
N LEU A 38 -5.61 -6.72 10.99
CA LEU A 38 -5.18 -7.77 11.93
C LEU A 38 -5.50 -7.37 13.38
N SER A 39 -6.02 -8.32 14.18
CA SER A 39 -6.43 -8.06 15.57
C SER A 39 -5.27 -7.64 16.50
N ASN A 40 -4.04 -8.00 16.17
CA ASN A 40 -2.83 -7.64 16.91
C ASN A 40 -2.06 -6.46 16.28
N ASP A 41 -2.58 -5.86 15.21
CA ASP A 41 -1.98 -4.70 14.55
C ASP A 41 -2.72 -3.41 14.93
N GLN A 42 -1.98 -2.45 15.45
CA GLN A 42 -2.55 -1.15 15.79
C GLN A 42 -2.39 -0.17 14.62
N GLN A 43 -3.36 0.73 14.45
CA GLN A 43 -3.29 1.82 13.48
C GLN A 43 -3.26 3.15 14.24
N ALA A 44 -2.15 3.89 14.14
CA ALA A 44 -1.96 5.13 14.88
C ALA A 44 -2.95 6.25 14.48
N ASP A 45 -3.42 6.25 13.22
CA ASP A 45 -4.44 7.19 12.75
C ASP A 45 -5.42 6.47 11.80
N LYS A 46 -6.63 6.19 12.30
CA LYS A 46 -7.67 5.52 11.51
C LYS A 46 -8.24 6.41 10.40
N ARG A 47 -8.11 7.74 10.47
CA ARG A 47 -8.64 8.67 9.46
C ARG A 47 -7.80 8.67 8.19
N PHE A 48 -6.47 8.56 8.32
CA PHE A 48 -5.54 8.67 7.19
C PHE A 48 -4.76 7.39 6.87
N HIS A 49 -4.62 6.46 7.83
CA HIS A 49 -3.75 5.29 7.72
C HIS A 49 -4.46 3.96 8.02
N GLY A 50 -5.80 3.94 7.89
CA GLY A 50 -6.61 2.77 8.22
C GLY A 50 -7.97 2.78 7.54
N GLY A 51 -8.88 1.97 8.08
CA GLY A 51 -10.24 1.79 7.58
C GLY A 51 -10.40 0.59 6.64
N PRO A 52 -11.65 0.24 6.28
CA PRO A 52 -11.94 -0.98 5.52
C PRO A 52 -11.22 -1.06 4.17
N GLU A 53 -11.02 0.08 3.51
CA GLU A 53 -10.31 0.21 2.24
C GLU A 53 -8.79 0.04 2.36
N ARG A 54 -8.25 0.02 3.58
CA ARG A 54 -6.82 -0.06 3.87
C ARG A 54 -6.53 -1.04 5.01
N ALA A 55 -7.30 -2.11 5.07
CA ALA A 55 -7.25 -3.09 6.15
C ALA A 55 -5.87 -3.75 6.26
N LEU A 56 -5.26 -4.12 5.11
CA LEU A 56 -3.93 -4.73 5.07
C LEU A 56 -3.07 -4.07 3.98
N HIS A 57 -1.84 -3.72 4.33
CA HIS A 57 -0.85 -3.20 3.39
C HIS A 57 0.04 -4.33 2.86
N TYR A 58 0.21 -4.41 1.55
CA TYR A 58 1.15 -5.31 0.89
C TYR A 58 2.33 -4.53 0.30
N TYR A 59 3.55 -5.03 0.51
CA TYR A 59 4.75 -4.51 -0.15
C TYR A 59 5.58 -5.65 -0.77
N PRO A 60 5.81 -5.64 -2.11
CA PRO A 60 6.60 -6.66 -2.80
C PRO A 60 8.03 -6.76 -2.29
N GLN A 61 8.53 -7.98 -2.11
CA GLN A 61 9.91 -8.20 -1.66
C GLN A 61 10.96 -7.81 -2.72
N GLU A 62 10.58 -7.87 -4.00
CA GLU A 62 11.38 -7.44 -5.14
C GLU A 62 11.85 -5.98 -4.99
N HIS A 63 11.01 -5.14 -4.39
CA HIS A 63 11.33 -3.72 -4.20
C HIS A 63 12.45 -3.53 -3.17
N TYR A 64 12.55 -4.37 -2.13
CA TYR A 64 13.67 -4.30 -1.19
C TYR A 64 15.01 -4.57 -1.87
N GLN A 65 15.07 -5.53 -2.81
CA GLN A 65 16.28 -5.77 -3.57
C GLN A 65 16.69 -4.54 -4.40
N ALA A 66 15.71 -3.89 -5.03
CA ALA A 66 15.96 -2.68 -5.80
C ALA A 66 16.41 -1.50 -4.92
N TRP A 67 15.81 -1.34 -3.73
CA TRP A 67 16.21 -0.30 -2.78
C TRP A 67 17.59 -0.55 -2.18
N LEU A 68 17.95 -1.79 -1.86
CA LEU A 68 19.27 -2.13 -1.33
C LEU A 68 20.40 -1.90 -2.35
N LYS A 69 20.10 -1.99 -3.66
CA LYS A 69 21.06 -1.57 -4.71
C LYS A 69 21.31 -0.06 -4.68
N GLN A 70 20.28 0.73 -4.37
CA GLN A 70 20.37 2.20 -4.33
C GLN A 70 20.89 2.73 -2.97
N TYR A 71 20.55 2.03 -1.88
CA TYR A 71 20.93 2.34 -0.51
C TYR A 71 21.54 1.10 0.16
N PRO A 72 22.78 0.74 -0.20
CA PRO A 72 23.44 -0.42 0.37
C PRO A 72 23.54 -0.32 1.89
N ALA A 73 23.38 -1.46 2.58
CA ALA A 73 23.51 -1.59 4.04
C ALA A 73 22.57 -0.73 4.90
N HIS A 74 21.51 -0.13 4.33
CA HIS A 74 20.57 0.66 5.12
C HIS A 74 19.78 -0.22 6.12
N PRO A 75 19.90 -0.01 7.45
CA PRO A 75 19.44 -0.98 8.46
C PRO A 75 17.92 -1.17 8.50
N LYS A 76 17.16 -0.17 8.03
CA LYS A 76 15.69 -0.20 7.96
C LYS A 76 15.16 -0.69 6.60
N MET A 77 16.03 -0.93 5.61
CA MET A 77 15.66 -1.38 4.27
C MET A 77 15.52 -2.91 4.21
N ARG A 78 14.60 -3.42 5.02
CA ARG A 78 14.28 -4.84 5.17
C ARG A 78 12.77 -5.00 5.31
N ILE A 79 12.26 -6.24 5.22
CA ILE A 79 10.85 -6.57 5.46
C ILE A 79 10.35 -5.90 6.76
N SER A 80 9.14 -5.35 6.71
CA SER A 80 8.45 -4.39 7.58
C SER A 80 8.94 -2.94 7.50
N GLY A 81 9.96 -2.66 6.70
CA GLY A 81 10.53 -1.33 6.52
C GLY A 81 9.49 -0.30 6.05
N PHE A 82 8.54 -0.70 5.21
CA PHE A 82 7.54 0.20 4.63
C PHE A 82 6.19 0.19 5.34
N GLY A 83 6.08 -0.57 6.44
CA GLY A 83 4.89 -0.68 7.29
C GLY A 83 3.85 -1.65 6.77
N GLU A 84 4.25 -2.58 5.93
CA GLU A 84 3.39 -3.60 5.34
C GLU A 84 3.01 -4.70 6.32
N ASN A 85 1.79 -5.20 6.16
CA ASN A 85 1.26 -6.35 6.87
C ASN A 85 1.58 -7.65 6.13
N ILE A 86 1.78 -7.59 4.83
CA ILE A 86 2.04 -8.76 3.98
C ILE A 86 3.21 -8.43 3.06
N SER A 87 4.17 -9.34 2.95
CA SER A 87 5.28 -9.21 2.01
C SER A 87 5.68 -10.57 1.44
N GLY A 88 5.70 -10.69 0.13
CA GLY A 88 6.08 -11.90 -0.61
C GLY A 88 6.68 -11.58 -1.98
N LEU A 89 6.97 -12.63 -2.74
CA LEU A 89 7.53 -12.57 -4.10
C LEU A 89 6.52 -13.00 -5.16
N GLY A 90 6.67 -12.56 -6.40
CA GLY A 90 5.86 -12.95 -7.55
C GLY A 90 4.64 -12.07 -7.80
N PHE A 91 4.32 -11.16 -6.87
CA PHE A 91 3.23 -10.20 -7.00
C PHE A 91 3.77 -8.78 -6.97
N THR A 92 3.51 -8.02 -8.03
CA THR A 92 3.94 -6.63 -8.19
C THR A 92 2.82 -5.78 -8.78
N GLU A 93 2.99 -4.47 -8.76
CA GLU A 93 2.05 -3.52 -9.34
C GLU A 93 1.85 -3.75 -10.86
N GLN A 94 2.80 -4.41 -11.53
CA GLN A 94 2.74 -4.66 -12.97
C GLN A 94 1.87 -5.86 -13.35
N ASN A 95 1.66 -6.83 -12.45
CA ASN A 95 0.93 -8.06 -12.76
C ASN A 95 -0.41 -8.22 -12.02
N LEU A 96 -0.77 -7.25 -11.17
CA LEU A 96 -2.03 -7.25 -10.43
C LEU A 96 -2.93 -6.05 -10.76
N ALA A 97 -4.24 -6.27 -10.67
CA ALA A 97 -5.27 -5.28 -10.94
C ALA A 97 -6.05 -4.89 -9.68
N ILE A 98 -6.58 -3.67 -9.68
CA ILE A 98 -7.61 -3.25 -8.73
C ILE A 98 -8.78 -4.23 -8.82
N GLY A 99 -9.28 -4.68 -7.67
CA GLY A 99 -10.38 -5.64 -7.59
C GLY A 99 -9.97 -7.12 -7.65
N ASP A 100 -8.70 -7.45 -7.91
CA ASP A 100 -8.22 -8.84 -7.79
C ASP A 100 -8.46 -9.36 -6.37
N ILE A 101 -8.97 -10.60 -6.25
CA ILE A 101 -9.34 -11.24 -4.98
C ILE A 101 -8.37 -12.37 -4.66
N PHE A 102 -7.91 -12.39 -3.42
CA PHE A 102 -6.95 -13.33 -2.88
C PHE A 102 -7.51 -14.08 -1.67
N GLN A 103 -7.12 -15.34 -1.55
CA GLN A 103 -7.24 -16.12 -0.34
C GLN A 103 -5.94 -16.01 0.47
N LEU A 104 -6.07 -15.76 1.77
CA LEU A 104 -4.99 -15.83 2.76
C LEU A 104 -5.53 -16.55 4.00
N GLY A 105 -5.07 -17.76 4.27
CA GLY A 105 -5.64 -18.59 5.34
C GLY A 105 -7.15 -18.72 5.18
N GLY A 106 -7.90 -18.35 6.23
CA GLY A 106 -9.37 -18.29 6.21
C GLY A 106 -9.98 -16.97 5.72
N ALA A 107 -9.18 -15.97 5.34
CA ALA A 107 -9.65 -14.65 4.92
C ALA A 107 -9.64 -14.45 3.40
N GLN A 108 -10.62 -13.70 2.88
CA GLN A 108 -10.63 -13.22 1.49
C GLN A 108 -10.37 -11.72 1.43
N LEU A 109 -9.41 -11.36 0.59
CA LEU A 109 -8.86 -10.01 0.47
C LEU A 109 -9.07 -9.50 -0.96
N GLN A 110 -9.44 -8.24 -1.14
CA GLN A 110 -9.57 -7.63 -2.46
C GLN A 110 -8.69 -6.39 -2.57
N ILE A 111 -7.94 -6.26 -3.66
CA ILE A 111 -7.12 -5.06 -3.91
C ILE A 111 -8.02 -3.84 -4.05
N SER A 112 -7.80 -2.85 -3.18
CA SER A 112 -8.64 -1.66 -3.11
C SER A 112 -8.01 -0.44 -3.79
N GLN A 113 -6.72 -0.23 -3.57
CA GLN A 113 -5.99 0.93 -4.07
C GLN A 113 -4.47 0.75 -3.96
N PRO A 114 -3.68 1.44 -4.79
CA PRO A 114 -2.24 1.58 -4.54
C PRO A 114 -1.99 2.34 -3.23
N ARG A 115 -0.81 2.12 -2.65
CA ARG A 115 -0.36 2.89 -1.49
C ARG A 115 0.24 4.21 -1.97
N SER A 116 -0.24 5.33 -1.43
CA SER A 116 0.41 6.63 -1.65
C SER A 116 1.59 6.80 -0.68
N PRO A 117 2.83 7.01 -1.15
CA PRO A 117 3.96 7.33 -0.28
C PRO A 117 3.72 8.65 0.46
N CYS A 118 4.31 8.80 1.65
CA CYS A 118 4.20 10.02 2.46
C CYS A 118 5.50 10.33 3.21
N PHE A 119 5.66 11.59 3.63
CA PHE A 119 6.87 12.14 4.24
C PHE A 119 7.35 11.40 5.50
N LYS A 120 6.47 10.71 6.23
CA LYS A 120 6.84 9.86 7.38
C LYS A 120 7.88 8.80 7.00
N LEU A 121 7.92 8.37 5.74
CA LEU A 121 8.95 7.47 5.23
C LEU A 121 10.31 8.14 5.14
N ASN A 122 10.38 9.42 4.75
CA ASN A 122 11.64 10.16 4.69
C ASN A 122 12.28 10.20 6.07
N HIS A 123 11.49 10.50 7.11
CA HIS A 123 11.96 10.48 8.50
C HIS A 123 12.32 9.08 8.98
N ARG A 124 11.49 8.07 8.69
CA ARG A 124 11.77 6.69 9.12
C ARG A 124 13.10 6.21 8.56
N PHE A 125 13.34 6.42 7.28
CA PHE A 125 14.53 5.94 6.59
C PHE A 125 15.68 6.95 6.61
N GLU A 126 15.50 8.14 7.18
CA GLU A 126 16.53 9.20 7.16
C GLU A 126 17.03 9.51 5.74
N ILE A 127 16.13 9.39 4.75
CA ILE A 127 16.37 9.68 3.33
C ILE A 127 15.38 10.75 2.90
N ALA A 128 15.87 11.98 2.71
CA ALA A 128 15.05 13.19 2.58
C ALA A 128 13.94 13.13 1.51
N ASN A 129 14.16 12.39 0.42
CA ASN A 129 13.26 12.32 -0.73
C ASN A 129 12.76 10.89 -1.02
N LEU A 130 12.81 9.97 -0.06
CA LEU A 130 12.42 8.56 -0.30
C LEU A 130 10.97 8.43 -0.76
N ALA A 131 10.04 9.18 -0.17
CA ALA A 131 8.63 9.17 -0.57
C ALA A 131 8.43 9.61 -2.03
N LEU A 132 9.17 10.63 -2.47
CA LEU A 132 9.17 11.05 -3.87
C LEU A 132 9.74 9.94 -4.76
N GLN A 133 10.86 9.33 -4.39
CA GLN A 133 11.46 8.26 -5.19
C GLN A 133 10.55 7.03 -5.30
N MET A 134 9.89 6.62 -4.21
CA MET A 134 8.90 5.54 -4.25
C MET A 134 7.77 5.85 -5.21
N GLN A 135 7.30 7.11 -5.22
CA GLN A 135 6.29 7.57 -6.14
C GLN A 135 6.78 7.52 -7.59
N MET A 136 7.97 8.05 -7.86
CA MET A 136 8.54 8.13 -9.21
C MET A 136 8.93 6.77 -9.79
N THR A 137 9.28 5.81 -8.93
CA THR A 137 9.58 4.43 -9.35
C THR A 137 8.35 3.53 -9.40
N GLY A 138 7.21 3.98 -8.84
CA GLY A 138 6.01 3.18 -8.66
C GLY A 138 6.15 2.00 -7.70
N ARG A 139 7.26 1.88 -6.94
CA ARG A 139 7.50 0.86 -5.92
C ARG A 139 6.73 1.17 -4.65
N CYS A 140 5.41 1.21 -4.76
CA CYS A 140 4.52 1.77 -3.77
C CYS A 140 3.90 0.70 -2.87
N GLY A 141 3.67 -0.51 -3.39
CA GLY A 141 2.77 -1.47 -2.79
C GLY A 141 1.31 -1.04 -2.91
N TRP A 142 0.42 -1.77 -2.26
CA TRP A 142 -1.03 -1.54 -2.33
C TRP A 142 -1.71 -1.96 -1.04
N PHE A 143 -3.00 -1.64 -0.96
CA PHE A 143 -3.86 -2.06 0.13
C PHE A 143 -4.88 -3.10 -0.33
N PHE A 144 -5.24 -3.96 0.62
CA PHE A 144 -6.40 -4.81 0.55
C PHE A 144 -7.52 -4.27 1.44
N ARG A 145 -8.75 -4.41 0.95
CA ARG A 145 -9.94 -4.52 1.80
C ARG A 145 -10.22 -5.99 2.10
N VAL A 146 -10.95 -6.26 3.17
CA VAL A 146 -11.33 -7.63 3.57
C VAL A 146 -12.76 -7.88 3.13
N LEU A 147 -12.97 -8.87 2.27
CA LEU A 147 -14.31 -9.32 1.85
C LEU A 147 -14.88 -10.33 2.83
N GLN A 148 -14.04 -11.22 3.33
CA GLN A 148 -14.41 -12.22 4.32
C GLN A 148 -13.36 -12.24 5.44
N PRO A 149 -13.73 -11.87 6.68
CA PRO A 149 -12.88 -12.04 7.85
C PRO A 149 -12.53 -13.52 8.10
N GLY A 150 -11.35 -13.77 8.66
CA GLY A 150 -10.90 -15.14 8.92
C GLY A 150 -9.60 -15.24 9.69
N TRP A 151 -9.31 -16.44 10.18
CA TRP A 151 -8.04 -16.75 10.83
C TRP A 151 -6.94 -16.95 9.81
N VAL A 152 -5.77 -16.37 10.08
CA VAL A 152 -4.54 -16.54 9.31
C VAL A 152 -3.45 -17.04 10.24
N LYS A 153 -2.65 -17.99 9.78
CA LYS A 153 -1.56 -18.62 10.52
C LYS A 153 -0.20 -18.19 9.95
N PRO A 154 0.88 -18.32 10.74
CA PRO A 154 2.23 -18.20 10.21
C PRO A 154 2.43 -19.14 9.01
N ASN A 155 3.09 -18.64 7.97
CA ASN A 155 3.37 -19.34 6.71
C ASN A 155 2.14 -19.67 5.85
N ASP A 156 0.95 -19.14 6.15
CA ASP A 156 -0.13 -19.15 5.17
C ASP A 156 0.31 -18.38 3.91
N SER A 157 0.01 -18.96 2.76
CA SER A 157 0.30 -18.38 1.45
C SER A 157 -0.78 -17.40 1.01
N LEU A 158 -0.41 -16.47 0.13
CA LEU A 158 -1.35 -15.60 -0.58
C LEU A 158 -1.63 -16.17 -1.97
N THR A 159 -2.88 -16.51 -2.25
CA THR A 159 -3.30 -17.11 -3.54
C THR A 159 -4.30 -16.21 -4.23
N LEU A 160 -4.01 -15.81 -5.48
CA LEU A 160 -4.98 -15.11 -6.33
C LEU A 160 -6.06 -16.12 -6.75
N ILE A 161 -7.31 -15.88 -6.31
CA ILE A 161 -8.45 -16.76 -6.57
C ILE A 161 -9.41 -16.21 -7.61
N GLN A 162 -9.44 -14.88 -7.82
CA GLN A 162 -10.27 -14.26 -8.85
C GLN A 162 -9.58 -13.01 -9.41
N ARG A 163 -9.57 -12.88 -10.73
CA ARG A 163 -9.14 -11.65 -11.42
C ARG A 163 -10.27 -10.65 -11.46
N SER A 164 -9.94 -9.37 -11.41
CA SER A 164 -10.91 -8.29 -11.63
C SER A 164 -11.44 -8.29 -13.07
N ASP A 165 -12.75 -8.09 -13.21
CA ASP A 165 -13.40 -7.94 -14.52
C ASP A 165 -13.03 -6.61 -15.21
N TYR A 166 -12.58 -5.61 -14.44
CA TYR A 166 -12.22 -4.28 -14.95
C TYR A 166 -10.76 -4.19 -15.43
N GLN A 167 -9.89 -5.12 -14.98
CA GLN A 167 -8.48 -5.22 -15.37
C GLN A 167 -7.68 -3.91 -15.28
N LEU A 168 -8.06 -3.00 -14.37
CA LEU A 168 -7.34 -1.76 -14.12
C LEU A 168 -6.07 -2.08 -13.32
N MET A 169 -4.93 -2.15 -14.00
CA MET A 169 -3.67 -2.57 -13.37
C MET A 169 -3.20 -1.54 -12.34
N LEU A 170 -2.65 -2.01 -11.21
CA LEU A 170 -2.07 -1.13 -10.18
C LEU A 170 -1.04 -0.18 -10.77
N TRP A 171 -0.18 -0.68 -11.66
CA TRP A 171 0.80 0.12 -12.38
C TRP A 171 0.17 1.24 -13.21
N GLN A 172 -0.92 0.97 -13.93
CA GLN A 172 -1.62 2.00 -14.72
C GLN A 172 -2.18 3.11 -13.82
N VAL A 173 -2.69 2.75 -12.64
CA VAL A 173 -3.15 3.72 -11.65
C VAL A 173 -1.96 4.57 -11.16
N LEU A 174 -0.84 3.97 -10.79
CA LEU A 174 0.34 4.73 -10.33
C LEU A 174 0.95 5.63 -11.42
N GLN A 175 1.06 5.11 -12.65
CA GLN A 175 1.60 5.82 -13.80
C GLN A 175 0.75 7.05 -14.13
N SER A 176 -0.57 6.90 -14.27
CA SER A 176 -1.48 8.03 -14.51
C SER A 176 -1.64 8.93 -13.28
N ALA A 177 -1.40 8.43 -12.07
CA ALA A 177 -1.40 9.25 -10.87
C ALA A 177 -0.23 10.24 -10.83
N TYR A 178 0.96 9.79 -11.23
CA TYR A 178 2.22 10.41 -10.81
C TYR A 178 3.26 10.63 -11.89
N LEU A 179 3.29 9.81 -12.94
CA LEU A 179 4.40 9.75 -13.90
C LEU A 179 4.03 10.35 -15.25
N GLU A 180 2.80 10.16 -15.68
CA GLU A 180 2.36 10.54 -17.01
C GLU A 180 1.55 11.84 -17.03
N PRO A 181 1.55 12.52 -18.19
CA PRO A 181 0.64 13.63 -18.43
C PRO A 181 -0.81 13.21 -18.23
N PHE A 182 -1.63 14.21 -17.97
CA PHE A 182 -3.06 14.08 -17.77
C PHE A 182 -3.75 13.32 -18.93
N ASP A 183 -4.27 12.11 -18.67
CA ASP A 183 -5.06 11.32 -19.63
C ASP A 183 -6.51 11.13 -19.16
N LYS A 184 -7.46 11.71 -19.91
CA LYS A 184 -8.90 11.61 -19.61
C LYS A 184 -9.43 10.18 -19.73
N LYS A 185 -8.86 9.35 -20.62
CA LYS A 185 -9.35 7.98 -20.82
C LYS A 185 -9.06 7.13 -19.58
N THR A 186 -7.83 7.17 -19.10
CA THR A 186 -7.42 6.44 -17.89
C THR A 186 -8.18 6.91 -16.65
N LEU A 187 -8.40 8.22 -16.48
CA LEU A 187 -9.21 8.73 -15.36
C LEU A 187 -10.67 8.26 -15.42
N LYS A 188 -11.26 8.10 -16.60
CA LYS A 188 -12.60 7.49 -16.73
C LYS A 188 -12.58 6.01 -16.33
N CYS A 189 -11.53 5.27 -16.66
CA CYS A 189 -11.38 3.88 -16.20
C CYS A 189 -11.36 3.81 -14.66
N TRP A 190 -10.66 4.73 -14.00
CA TRP A 190 -10.65 4.78 -12.53
C TRP A 190 -12.03 5.03 -11.95
N ILE A 191 -12.76 6.00 -12.51
CA ILE A 191 -14.10 6.37 -12.02
C ILE A 191 -15.08 5.22 -12.19
N ASN A 192 -14.96 4.47 -13.29
CA ASN A 192 -15.87 3.38 -13.63
C ASN A 192 -15.54 2.06 -12.93
N ASP A 193 -14.36 1.94 -12.28
CA ASP A 193 -13.99 0.74 -11.52
C ASP A 193 -14.62 0.80 -10.11
N PRO A 194 -15.64 -0.03 -9.81
CA PRO A 194 -16.33 -0.03 -8.52
C PRO A 194 -15.42 -0.56 -7.39
N TYR A 195 -14.35 -1.27 -7.73
CA TYR A 195 -13.41 -1.83 -6.77
C TYR A 195 -12.26 -0.87 -6.43
N LEU A 196 -12.11 0.26 -7.13
CA LEU A 196 -11.13 1.29 -6.75
C LEU A 196 -11.63 2.11 -5.56
N ALA A 197 -10.80 2.29 -4.53
CA ALA A 197 -11.20 3.05 -3.34
C ALA A 197 -11.72 4.47 -3.68
N ASP A 198 -12.76 4.90 -2.97
CA ASP A 198 -13.52 6.12 -3.25
C ASP A 198 -12.66 7.39 -3.33
N ASN A 199 -11.63 7.49 -2.48
CA ASN A 199 -10.72 8.63 -2.48
C ASN A 199 -9.94 8.75 -3.80
N TRP A 200 -9.62 7.63 -4.44
CA TRP A 200 -8.97 7.60 -5.76
C TRP A 200 -9.94 7.94 -6.88
N ARG A 201 -11.18 7.43 -6.82
CA ARG A 201 -12.24 7.82 -7.77
C ARG A 201 -12.56 9.31 -7.70
N LYS A 202 -12.72 9.86 -6.49
CA LYS A 202 -12.95 11.30 -6.26
C LYS A 202 -11.80 12.15 -6.80
N LYS A 203 -10.55 11.70 -6.60
CA LYS A 203 -9.38 12.35 -7.19
C LYS A 203 -9.47 12.37 -8.72
N ALA A 204 -9.82 11.25 -9.36
CA ALA A 204 -9.99 11.21 -10.80
C ALA A 204 -11.10 12.14 -11.30
N CYS A 205 -12.24 12.18 -10.61
CA CYS A 205 -13.32 13.15 -10.89
C CYS A 205 -12.82 14.60 -10.82
N GLN A 206 -12.12 14.95 -9.74
CA GLN A 206 -11.59 16.30 -9.54
C GLN A 206 -10.58 16.68 -10.63
N ARG A 207 -9.69 15.75 -11.01
CA ARG A 207 -8.76 15.93 -12.12
C ARG A 207 -9.52 16.18 -13.43
N LEU A 208 -10.50 15.34 -13.78
CA LEU A 208 -11.32 15.52 -14.98
C LEU A 208 -12.07 16.86 -15.01
N GLN A 209 -12.59 17.30 -13.87
CA GLN A 209 -13.33 18.56 -13.75
C GLN A 209 -12.43 19.79 -13.88
N THR A 210 -11.26 19.76 -13.23
CA THR A 210 -10.38 20.93 -13.13
C THR A 210 -9.31 21.00 -14.24
N GLY A 211 -9.02 19.87 -14.88
CA GLY A 211 -7.87 19.73 -15.78
C GLY A 211 -6.52 19.82 -15.08
N LYS A 212 -6.48 19.74 -13.75
CA LYS A 212 -5.27 19.95 -12.93
C LYS A 212 -4.95 18.72 -12.08
N ILE A 213 -3.65 18.49 -11.89
CA ILE A 213 -3.13 17.54 -10.90
C ILE A 213 -2.99 18.26 -9.56
N GLU A 214 -3.43 17.62 -8.47
CA GLU A 214 -3.31 18.16 -7.12
C GLU A 214 -1.85 18.27 -6.66
N ASN A 215 -1.56 19.25 -5.81
CA ASN A 215 -0.22 19.40 -5.23
C ASN A 215 0.10 18.22 -4.30
N TRP A 216 1.33 17.69 -4.39
CA TRP A 216 1.79 16.57 -3.56
C TRP A 216 2.79 16.95 -2.48
N ASN A 217 3.25 18.20 -2.42
CA ASN A 217 4.34 18.65 -1.57
C ASN A 217 4.08 18.32 -0.10
N ASP A 218 2.93 18.71 0.45
CA ASP A 218 2.60 18.43 1.85
C ASP A 218 2.61 16.93 2.16
N ARG A 219 2.16 16.09 1.22
CA ARG A 219 2.19 14.64 1.38
C ARG A 219 3.61 14.09 1.31
N LEU A 220 4.43 14.56 0.38
CA LEU A 220 5.75 13.98 0.07
C LEU A 220 6.88 14.53 0.95
N PHE A 221 6.80 15.77 1.38
CA PHE A 221 7.82 16.48 2.14
C PHE A 221 7.35 16.93 3.53
N GLY A 222 6.05 16.83 3.81
CA GLY A 222 5.43 17.41 5.01
C GLY A 222 5.05 18.87 4.75
N GLN A 223 4.25 19.45 5.65
CA GLN A 223 4.21 20.92 5.70
C GLN A 223 5.64 21.38 5.99
N SER A 224 6.09 22.45 5.33
CA SER A 224 7.30 23.19 5.70
C SER A 224 7.13 23.73 7.11
N ALA A 225 7.19 22.86 8.12
CA ALA A 225 7.18 23.21 9.53
C ALA A 225 8.61 23.58 9.95
N PHE A 226 9.27 24.37 9.11
CA PHE A 226 10.43 25.22 9.38
C PHE A 226 10.38 26.28 8.27
N GLY A 227 9.67 27.37 8.56
CA GLY A 227 9.95 28.65 7.93
C GLY A 227 11.28 29.21 8.43
#